data_AF-A0A960DXV3-F1
#
_entry.id   AF-A0A960DXV3-F1
#
_cell.length_a   1.000
_cell.length_b   1.000
_cell.length_c   1.000
_cell.angle_alpha   90.00
_cell.angle_beta   90.00
_cell.angle_gamma   90.00
#
_symmetry.space_group_name_H-M   'P 1'
#
loop_
_entity.id
_entity.type
_entity.pdbx_description
1 polymer ?
#
loop_
_entity_poly.entity_id
_entity_poly.type
_entity_poly.pdbx_seq_one_letter_code
_entity_poly.pdbx_strand_id
1 'polypeptide(L)' 'MLPGGHLLAHQGGWDEALMVIAPLGVFASLLWVAHRRATVDEDGQREG' A
#
# COMPACT_ATOMS: atom_id res chain seq x y z
N MET A 1 -17.60 26.15 -21.08
CA MET A 1 -17.38 25.97 -19.63
C MET A 1 -17.59 24.49 -19.33
N LEU A 2 -16.54 23.68 -19.28
CA LEU A 2 -16.65 22.23 -19.05
C LEU A 2 -16.55 21.95 -17.54
N PRO A 3 -17.58 21.37 -16.89
CA PRO A 3 -17.54 21.04 -15.47
C PRO A 3 -16.86 19.67 -15.30
N GLY A 4 -15.53 19.62 -15.41
CA GLY A 4 -14.81 18.33 -15.43
C GLY A 4 -13.69 18.18 -14.40
N GLY A 5 -13.13 19.28 -13.88
CA GLY A 5 -11.93 19.21 -13.03
C GLY A 5 -12.18 19.31 -11.53
N HIS A 6 -13.29 19.95 -11.11
CA HIS A 6 -13.53 20.25 -9.69
C HIS A 6 -14.13 19.09 -8.89
N LEU A 7 -14.64 18.05 -9.55
CA LEU A 7 -15.18 16.87 -8.88
C LEU A 7 -14.11 15.83 -8.49
N LEU A 8 -12.81 16.05 -8.75
CA LEU A 8 -11.75 15.25 -8.10
C LEU A 8 -11.20 15.93 -6.85
N ALA A 9 -11.58 17.18 -6.63
CA ALA A 9 -11.35 17.95 -5.41
C ALA A 9 -12.65 18.00 -4.58
N HIS A 10 -13.29 16.84 -4.37
CA HIS A 10 -14.41 16.66 -3.46
C HIS A 10 -13.92 16.82 -2.01
N GLN A 11 -13.82 18.04 -1.50
CA GLN A 11 -13.81 18.42 -0.06
C GLN A 11 -12.96 17.66 0.99
N GLY A 12 -12.10 16.74 0.59
CA GLY A 12 -11.12 16.05 1.42
C GLY A 12 -10.01 15.63 0.47
N GLY A 13 -9.05 16.53 0.28
CA GLY A 13 -8.09 16.46 -0.82
C GLY A 13 -7.30 15.14 -0.79
N TRP A 14 -6.64 14.84 -1.91
CA TRP A 14 -5.71 13.71 -1.98
C TRP A 14 -4.63 13.78 -0.87
N ASP A 15 -4.33 14.95 -0.32
CA ASP A 15 -3.45 15.15 0.84
C ASP A 15 -3.94 14.44 2.13
N GLU A 16 -5.25 14.45 2.40
CA GLU A 16 -5.82 13.74 3.57
C GLU A 16 -5.74 12.22 3.39
N ALA A 17 -6.00 11.75 2.18
CA ALA A 17 -5.83 10.33 1.84
C ALA A 17 -4.36 9.91 1.93
N LEU A 18 -3.42 10.78 1.52
CA LEU A 18 -1.99 10.51 1.62
C LEU A 18 -1.52 10.37 3.06
N MET A 19 -2.05 11.15 4.00
CA MET A 19 -1.73 11.00 5.44
C MET A 19 -2.11 9.63 6.01
N VAL A 20 -3.06 8.92 5.41
CA VAL A 20 -3.49 7.58 5.84
C VAL A 20 -2.83 6.48 5.01
N ILE A 21 -2.75 6.66 3.69
CA ILE A 21 -2.16 5.71 2.75
C ILE A 21 -0.65 5.58 3.00
N ALA A 22 0.04 6.67 3.36
CA ALA A 22 1.48 6.63 3.64
C ALA A 22 1.84 5.69 4.80
N PRO A 23 1.30 5.84 6.03
CA PRO A 23 1.60 4.92 7.12
C PRO A 23 1.08 3.50 6.84
N LEU A 24 -0.09 3.33 6.21
CA LEU A 24 -0.59 2.01 5.80
C LEU A 24 0.37 1.32 4.82
N GLY A 25 0.93 2.05 3.86
CA GLY A 25 1.92 1.55 2.91
C GLY A 25 3.20 1.10 3.61
N VAL A 26 3.65 1.84 4.63
CA VAL A 26 4.81 1.44 5.45
C VAL A 26 4.53 0.11 6.14
N PHE A 27 3.44 -0.01 6.88
CA PHE A 27 3.11 -1.26 7.57
C PHE A 27 2.89 -2.44 6.60
N ALA A 28 2.20 -2.22 5.49
CA ALA A 28 1.99 -3.24 4.47
C ALA A 28 3.31 -3.71 3.84
N SER A 29 4.23 -2.80 3.56
CA SER A 29 5.55 -3.14 3.01
C SER A 29 6.40 -3.94 4.01
N LEU A 30 6.39 -3.55 5.29
CA LEU A 30 7.08 -4.28 6.35
C LEU A 30 6.52 -5.70 6.51
N LEU A 31 5.19 -5.83 6.52
CA LEU A 31 4.53 -7.13 6.61
C LEU A 31 4.84 -8.00 5.38
N TRP A 32 4.84 -7.42 4.19
CA TRP A 32 5.18 -8.13 2.96
C TRP A 32 6.62 -8.64 2.94
N VAL A 33 7.58 -7.82 3.38
CA VAL A 33 8.99 -8.23 3.51
C VAL A 33 9.14 -9.36 4.52
N ALA A 34 8.48 -9.25 5.68
CA ALA A 34 8.50 -10.29 6.72
C ALA A 34 7.91 -11.60 6.21
N HIS A 35 6.74 -11.54 5.56
CA HIS A 35 6.08 -12.70 4.95
C HIS A 35 6.98 -13.36 3.90
N ARG A 36 7.57 -12.58 2.99
CA ARG A 36 8.48 -13.09 1.96
C ARG A 36 9.68 -13.83 2.57
N ARG A 37 10.24 -13.32 3.66
CA ARG A 37 11.36 -13.99 4.32
C ARG A 37 10.94 -15.33 4.91
N ALA A 38 9.76 -15.41 5.52
CA ALA A 38 9.23 -16.66 6.04
C ALA A 38 8.98 -17.70 4.93
N THR A 39 8.44 -17.27 3.78
CA THR A 39 8.19 -18.20 2.65
C THR A 39 9.46 -18.68 1.96
N VAL A 40 10.51 -17.85 1.91
CA VAL A 40 11.80 -18.24 1.33
C VAL A 40 12.46 -19.37 2.12
N ASP A 41 12.23 -19.44 3.43
CA ASP A 41 12.74 -20.52 4.28
C ASP A 41 11.91 -21.83 4.13
N GLU A 42 10.63 -21.76 3.72
CA GLU A 42 9.77 -22.94 3.50
C GLU A 42 10.02 -23.64 2.16
N ASP A 43 10.34 -22.90 1.10
CA ASP A 43 10.60 -23.49 -0.23
C ASP A 43 11.91 -24.29 -0.25
N GLY A 44 12.91 -23.93 0.56
CA GLY A 44 14.15 -24.71 0.72
C GLY A 44 14.00 -26.04 1.48
N GLN A 45 12.88 -26.26 2.18
CA GLN A 45 12.63 -27.44 3.01
C GLN A 45 11.77 -28.51 2.28
N ARG A 46 11.11 -28.17 1.17
CA ARG A 46 10.26 -29.10 0.39
C ARG A 46 11.01 -29.87 -0.70
N GLU A 47 12.25 -29.47 -0.99
CA GLU A 47 13.12 -30.11 -2.00
C GLU A 47 14.23 -30.98 -1.39
N GLY A 48 14.22 -31.21 -0.07
CA GLY A 48 15.14 -32.09 0.67
C GLY A 48 14.53 -33.44 1.03
#